data_AF-A0A946HRP5-F1
#
_entry.id   AF-A0A946HRP5-F1
#
_cell.length_a   1.000
_cell.length_b   1.000
_cell.length_c   1.000
_cell.angle_alpha   90.00
_cell.angle_beta   90.00
_cell.angle_gamma   90.00
#
_symmetry.space_group_name_H-M   'P 1'
#
loop_
_entity.id
_entity.type
_entity.pdbx_description
1 polymer ?
#
loop_
_entity_poly.entity_id
_entity_poly.type
_entity_poly.pdbx_seq_one_letter_code
_entity_poly.pdbx_strand_id
1 'polypeptide(L)' 'MQYETVIGLEVHVQLSTESKLFSGSATKFGAEPNTQANIFDLAMPGTL' A
#
# COMPACT_ATOMS: atom_id res chain seq x y z
N MET A 1 24.79 -36.86 -10.31
CA MET A 1 24.69 -35.45 -9.86
C MET A 1 23.56 -35.40 -8.83
N GLN A 2 23.84 -34.99 -7.59
CA GLN A 2 22.81 -34.67 -6.60
C GLN A 2 22.80 -33.15 -6.46
N TYR A 3 21.71 -32.51 -6.89
CA TYR A 3 21.51 -31.08 -6.73
C TYR A 3 20.34 -30.83 -5.80
N GLU A 4 20.39 -29.73 -5.08
CA GLU A 4 19.31 -29.25 -4.21
C GLU A 4 18.75 -27.96 -4.79
N THR A 5 17.44 -27.93 -5.03
CA THR A 5 16.74 -26.73 -5.51
C THR A 5 16.19 -25.98 -4.30
N VAL A 6 16.61 -24.72 -4.15
CA VAL A 6 16.10 -23.82 -3.11
C VAL A 6 15.37 -22.65 -3.78
N ILE A 7 14.11 -22.44 -3.40
CA ILE A 7 13.25 -21.37 -3.95
C ILE A 7 12.66 -20.58 -2.79
N GLY A 8 12.72 -19.26 -2.89
CA GLY A 8 12.00 -18.33 -2.02
C GLY A 8 11.02 -17.50 -2.83
N LEU A 9 9.84 -17.23 -2.25
CA LEU A 9 8.82 -16.37 -2.84
C LEU A 9 8.48 -15.26 -1.85
N GLU A 10 8.34 -14.04 -2.36
CA GLU A 10 7.77 -12.91 -1.63
C GLU A 10 6.43 -12.56 -2.28
N VAL A 11 5.38 -12.53 -1.48
CA VAL A 11 4.00 -12.31 -1.96
C VAL A 11 3.42 -11.09 -1.25
N HIS A 12 2.91 -10.14 -2.02
CA HIS A 12 2.18 -8.99 -1.50
C HIS A 12 0.69 -9.18 -1.74
N VAL A 13 -0.12 -8.87 -0.73
CA VAL A 13 -1.59 -8.88 -0.79
C VAL A 13 -2.10 -7.56 -0.22
N GLN A 14 -3.00 -6.91 -0.96
CA GLN A 14 -3.68 -5.71 -0.49
C GLN A 14 -4.92 -6.11 0.34
N LEU A 15 -5.03 -5.59 1.56
CA LEU A 15 -6.24 -5.78 2.37
C LEU A 15 -7.40 -4.95 1.80
N SER A 16 -8.59 -5.56 1.74
CA SER A 16 -9.83 -4.90 1.31
C SER A 16 -10.42 -4.00 2.41
N THR A 17 -9.62 -3.07 2.89
CA THR A 17 -10.00 -2.04 3.87
C THR A 17 -10.59 -0.83 3.15
N GLU A 18 -11.48 -0.07 3.80
CA GLU A 18 -12.06 1.15 3.21
C GLU A 18 -11.12 2.37 3.27
N SER A 19 -10.19 2.39 4.24
CA SER A 19 -9.21 3.45 4.45
C SER A 19 -7.77 2.94 4.32
N LYS A 20 -6.82 3.84 4.08
CA LYS A 20 -5.38 3.52 4.10
C LYS A 20 -4.93 3.08 5.49
N LEU A 21 -3.76 2.45 5.54
CA LEU A 21 -3.21 1.87 6.77
C LEU A 21 -2.94 2.92 7.87
N PHE A 22 -2.47 4.10 7.49
CA PHE A 22 -2.05 5.17 8.42
C PHE A 22 -2.86 6.46 8.26
N SER A 23 -3.88 6.46 7.40
CA SER A 23 -4.66 7.67 7.13
C SER A 23 -6.09 7.33 6.76
N GLY A 24 -7.01 8.27 6.99
CA GLY A 24 -8.43 8.10 6.69
C GLY A 24 -8.78 8.16 5.19
N SER A 25 -7.80 8.34 4.30
CA SER A 25 -8.07 8.40 2.85
C SER A 25 -8.52 7.05 2.31
N ALA A 26 -9.39 7.07 1.29
CA ALA A 26 -9.92 5.84 0.70
C ALA A 26 -8.87 5.04 -0.09
N THR A 27 -9.10 3.73 -0.19
CA THR A 27 -8.30 2.73 -0.94
C THR A 27 -8.97 2.33 -2.26
N LYS A 28 -9.97 3.09 -2.73
CA LYS A 28 -10.81 2.71 -3.87
C LYS A 28 -10.04 2.83 -5.18
N PHE A 29 -10.25 1.88 -6.08
CA PHE A 29 -9.70 1.96 -7.42
C PHE A 29 -10.44 3.01 -8.28
N GLY A 30 -9.71 3.65 -9.20
CA GLY A 30 -10.30 4.45 -10.29
C GLY A 30 -10.65 5.91 -9.96
N ALA A 31 -10.19 6.47 -8.84
CA ALA A 31 -10.35 7.91 -8.59
C ALA A 31 -9.38 8.76 -9.42
N GLU A 32 -9.74 10.04 -9.60
CA GLU A 32 -8.89 11.02 -10.26
C GLU A 32 -7.54 11.22 -9.54
N PRO A 33 -6.47 11.58 -10.25
CA PRO A 33 -5.14 11.78 -9.66
C PRO A 33 -5.18 12.71 -8.45
N ASN A 34 -4.53 12.29 -7.35
CA ASN A 34 -4.38 13.04 -6.11
C ASN A 34 -5.69 13.39 -5.35
N THR A 35 -6.83 12.79 -5.71
CA THR A 35 -8.11 13.04 -5.01
C THR A 35 -8.35 12.15 -3.78
N GLN A 36 -7.65 11.01 -3.69
CA GLN A 36 -7.65 10.12 -2.52
C GLN A 36 -6.35 10.28 -1.71
N ALA A 37 -5.93 11.52 -1.47
CA ALA A 37 -4.77 11.86 -0.68
C ALA A 37 -5.12 12.96 0.32
N ASN A 38 -4.65 12.84 1.55
CA ASN A 38 -4.73 13.90 2.56
C ASN A 38 -3.32 14.42 2.89
N ILE A 39 -3.21 15.34 3.85
CA ILE A 39 -1.93 15.96 4.22
C ILE A 39 -0.88 14.93 4.70
N PHE A 40 -1.31 13.85 5.35
CA PHE A 40 -0.42 12.77 5.79
C PHE A 40 0.08 11.96 4.59
N ASP A 41 -0.81 11.58 3.67
CA ASP A 41 -0.45 10.83 2.46
C ASP A 41 0.52 11.60 1.55
N LEU A 42 0.43 12.93 1.57
CA LEU A 42 1.31 13.85 0.84
C LEU A 42 2.62 14.16 1.60
N ALA A 43 2.84 13.52 2.75
CA ALA A 43 4.01 13.72 3.60
C ALA A 43 4.27 15.19 3.95
N MET A 44 3.21 15.96 4.20
CA MET A 44 3.35 17.36 4.58
C MET A 44 4.04 17.47 5.96
N PRO A 45 4.96 18.44 6.15
CA PRO A 45 5.64 18.60 7.42
C PRO A 45 4.69 18.78 8.61
N GLY A 46 4.94 18.04 9.69
CA GLY A 46 4.15 18.13 10.93
C GLY A 46 2.88 17.27 10.96
N THR A 47 2.70 16.36 10.00
CA THR A 47 1.59 15.39 10.00
C THR A 47 1.94 14.14 10.82
N LEU A 48 0.93 13.55 11.45
CA LEU A 48 0.98 12.30 12.23
C LEU A 48 -0.17 11.39 11.82
#